data_AF-A0A7V1ZEC2-F1
#
_entry.id   AF-A0A7V1ZEC2-F1
#
_cell.length_a   1.000
_cell.length_b   1.000
_cell.length_c   1.000
_cell.angle_alpha   90.00
_cell.angle_beta   90.00
_cell.angle_gamma   90.00
#
_symmetry.space_group_name_H-M   'P 1'
#
loop_
_entity.id
_entity.type
_entity.pdbx_description
1 polymer ?
#
loop_
_entity_poly.entity_id
_entity_poly.type
_entity_poly.pdbx_seq_one_letter_code
_entity_poly.pdbx_strand_id
1 'polypeptide(L)'
;MKKKNIKIENEKKKFNFKIDFKIKLNYKKILYALGIILIIVLIIIFSISTYISISRRQLEALKGNLFPKIKVEIYNGSGYDGIARKLTWYLRDNNFDVVYYGNASETIEKTIIVDRIDSSMKYAKILKNFLGGGIVKFEPDPDKLTTITILIGKDFYKIFPKIKNYDKVF
;
A
#
# COMPACT_ATOMS: atom_id res chain seq x y z
N MET A 1 55.30 60.88 -39.46
CA MET A 1 54.78 59.59 -38.95
C MET A 1 53.47 59.25 -39.64
N LYS A 2 53.31 57.97 -39.96
CA LYS A 2 52.21 57.25 -40.64
C LYS A 2 50.79 57.83 -40.46
N LYS A 3 49.99 57.76 -41.52
CA LYS A 3 48.80 56.88 -41.55
C LYS A 3 48.38 56.55 -43.00
N LYS A 4 48.41 55.25 -43.28
CA LYS A 4 47.99 54.58 -44.51
C LYS A 4 46.46 54.55 -44.51
N ASN A 5 45.80 55.25 -45.43
CA ASN A 5 44.35 55.09 -45.64
C ASN A 5 44.14 54.12 -46.79
N ILE A 6 44.03 52.85 -46.42
CA ILE A 6 43.57 51.77 -47.30
C ILE A 6 42.04 51.91 -47.37
N LYS A 7 41.50 52.25 -48.55
CA LYS A 7 40.07 52.10 -48.84
C LYS A 7 39.79 50.60 -48.95
N ILE A 8 39.19 50.02 -47.92
CA ILE A 8 38.63 48.68 -47.96
C ILE A 8 37.22 48.83 -48.52
N GLU A 9 37.04 48.44 -49.78
CA GLU A 9 35.74 48.39 -50.43
C GLU A 9 34.94 47.25 -49.81
N ASN A 10 33.93 47.60 -49.02
CA ASN A 10 33.04 46.66 -48.35
C ASN A 10 32.08 46.04 -49.37
N GLU A 11 32.48 44.96 -50.02
CA GLU A 11 31.53 44.04 -50.64
C GLU A 11 30.73 43.33 -49.54
N LYS A 12 29.62 43.95 -49.14
CA LYS A 12 28.58 43.29 -48.36
C LYS A 12 27.94 42.22 -49.25
N LYS A 13 28.47 40.99 -49.22
CA LYS A 13 27.73 39.80 -49.69
C LYS A 13 26.43 39.70 -48.89
N LYS A 14 25.33 40.20 -49.46
CA LYS A 14 23.97 39.93 -48.97
C LYS A 14 23.68 38.46 -49.21
N PHE A 15 23.94 37.63 -48.21
CA PHE A 15 23.46 36.26 -48.18
C PHE A 15 21.95 36.29 -47.95
N ASN A 16 21.18 36.41 -49.04
CA ASN A 16 19.74 36.25 -49.00
C ASN A 16 19.42 34.75 -48.94
N PHE A 17 19.32 34.20 -47.73
CA PHE A 17 18.80 32.85 -47.54
C PHE A 17 17.27 32.89 -47.67
N LYS A 18 16.76 32.66 -48.88
CA LYS A 18 15.33 32.43 -49.10
C LYS A 18 15.04 30.95 -48.90
N ILE A 19 14.38 30.63 -47.80
CA ILE A 19 13.77 29.31 -47.58
C ILE A 19 12.33 29.38 -48.10
N ASP A 20 12.10 28.93 -49.33
CA ASP A 20 10.74 28.75 -49.84
C ASP A 20 10.23 27.35 -49.44
N PHE A 21 9.60 27.25 -48.27
CA PHE A 21 8.99 26.02 -47.79
C PHE A 21 7.56 25.88 -48.35
N LYS A 22 7.45 25.50 -49.62
CA LYS A 22 6.16 25.33 -50.31
C LYS A 22 5.57 23.95 -50.02
N ILE A 23 5.03 23.73 -48.83
CA ILE A 23 4.40 22.44 -48.49
C ILE A 23 2.94 22.42 -48.95
N LYS A 24 2.62 21.64 -49.99
CA LYS A 24 1.24 21.18 -50.24
C LYS A 24 0.92 20.03 -49.28
N LEU A 25 0.57 20.36 -48.03
CA LEU A 25 0.19 19.36 -47.03
C LEU A 25 -1.24 18.88 -47.28
N ASN A 26 -1.38 17.60 -47.61
CA ASN A 26 -2.69 16.94 -47.69
C ASN A 26 -3.20 16.66 -46.27
N TYR A 27 -4.41 17.12 -45.93
CA TYR A 27 -5.01 16.96 -44.60
C TYR A 27 -5.02 15.49 -44.13
N LYS A 28 -5.11 14.52 -45.05
CA LYS A 28 -5.01 13.09 -44.73
C LYS A 28 -3.65 12.75 -44.10
N LYS A 29 -2.54 13.30 -44.62
CA LYS A 29 -1.18 13.05 -44.08
C LYS A 29 -1.02 13.63 -42.67
N ILE A 30 -1.63 14.78 -42.39
CA ILE A 30 -1.64 15.38 -41.04
C ILE A 30 -2.40 14.47 -40.08
N LEU A 31 -3.58 13.98 -40.50
CA LEU A 31 -4.40 13.08 -39.68
C LEU A 31 -3.64 11.78 -39.33
N TYR A 32 -2.94 11.19 -40.30
CA TYR A 32 -2.08 10.01 -40.06
C TYR A 32 -0.95 10.31 -39.07
N ALA A 33 -0.27 11.45 -39.20
CA ALA A 33 0.80 11.84 -38.28
C ALA A 33 0.29 12.03 -36.84
N LEU A 34 -0.87 12.67 -36.67
CA LEU A 34 -1.51 12.85 -35.36
C LEU A 34 -1.93 11.50 -34.75
N GLY A 35 -2.44 10.57 -35.56
CA GLY A 35 -2.77 9.22 -35.12
C GLY A 35 -1.55 8.45 -34.59
N ILE A 36 -0.41 8.55 -35.28
CA ILE A 36 0.85 7.91 -34.84
C ILE A 36 1.34 8.54 -33.53
N ILE A 37 1.31 9.87 -33.42
CA ILE A 37 1.71 10.59 -32.19
C ILE A 37 0.81 10.15 -31.01
N LEU A 38 -0.50 10.05 -31.22
CA LEU A 38 -1.45 9.61 -30.20
C LEU A 38 -1.13 8.18 -29.73
N ILE A 39 -0.85 7.26 -30.65
CA ILE A 39 -0.47 5.89 -30.32
C ILE A 39 0.81 5.86 -29.48
N ILE A 40 1.83 6.65 -29.85
CA ILE A 40 3.08 6.74 -29.10
C ILE A 40 2.83 7.26 -27.68
N VAL A 41 1.99 8.29 -27.52
CA VAL A 41 1.62 8.84 -26.21
C VAL A 41 0.91 7.78 -25.35
N LEU A 42 -0.03 7.02 -25.93
CA LEU A 42 -0.74 5.96 -25.21
C LEU A 42 0.21 4.84 -24.77
N ILE A 43 1.17 4.46 -25.60
CA ILE A 43 2.20 3.47 -25.25
C ILE A 43 3.04 3.97 -24.08
N ILE A 44 3.48 5.24 -24.11
CA ILE A 44 4.26 5.84 -23.01
C ILE A 44 3.46 5.84 -21.70
N ILE A 45 2.19 6.25 -21.74
CA ILE A 45 1.31 6.26 -20.56
C ILE A 45 1.14 4.83 -20.02
N PHE A 46 0.91 3.85 -20.90
CA PHE A 46 0.77 2.46 -20.51
C PHE A 46 2.06 1.89 -19.89
N SER A 47 3.22 2.17 -20.49
CA SER A 47 4.53 1.79 -19.96
C SER A 47 4.81 2.42 -18.59
N ILE A 48 4.50 3.69 -18.40
CA ILE A 48 4.63 4.36 -17.10
C ILE A 48 3.67 3.74 -16.07
N SER A 49 2.41 3.56 -16.44
CA SER A 49 1.38 2.97 -15.55
C SER A 49 1.76 1.56 -15.10
N THR A 50 2.20 0.71 -16.04
CA THR A 50 2.65 -0.65 -15.75
C THR A 50 3.91 -0.67 -14.90
N TYR A 51 4.90 0.19 -15.21
CA TYR A 51 6.10 0.34 -14.38
C TYR A 51 5.75 0.71 -12.94
N ILE A 52 4.94 1.75 -12.73
CA ILE A 52 4.53 2.17 -11.38
C ILE A 52 3.74 1.06 -10.67
N SER A 53 2.87 0.33 -11.38
CA SER A 53 2.11 -0.80 -10.81
C SER A 53 3.03 -1.92 -10.32
N ILE A 54 4.04 -2.28 -11.12
CA ILE A 54 5.02 -3.33 -10.78
C ILE A 54 5.90 -2.88 -9.60
N SER A 55 6.43 -1.66 -9.62
CA SER A 55 7.25 -1.13 -8.53
C SER A 55 6.49 -1.05 -7.20
N ARG A 56 5.21 -0.66 -7.22
CA ARG A 56 4.36 -0.68 -6.02
C ARG A 56 4.20 -2.08 -5.45
N ARG A 57 4.01 -3.11 -6.29
CA ARG A 57 3.91 -4.50 -5.85
C ARG A 57 5.20 -4.98 -5.19
N GLN A 58 6.35 -4.66 -5.76
CA GLN A 58 7.66 -5.01 -5.19
C GLN A 58 7.90 -4.33 -3.84
N LEU A 59 7.55 -3.05 -3.71
CA LEU A 59 7.65 -2.32 -2.44
C LEU A 59 6.73 -2.90 -1.36
N GLU A 60 5.48 -3.23 -1.70
CA GLU A 60 4.56 -3.86 -0.75
C GLU A 60 5.02 -5.27 -0.35
N ALA A 61 5.59 -6.06 -1.26
CA ALA A 61 6.18 -7.35 -0.93
C ALA A 61 7.42 -7.21 -0.03
N LEU A 62 8.29 -6.24 -0.31
CA LEU A 62 9.46 -5.94 0.52
C LEU A 62 9.05 -5.45 1.92
N LYS A 63 8.07 -4.55 2.00
CA LYS A 63 7.47 -4.12 3.27
C LYS A 63 6.83 -5.28 4.02
N GLY A 64 6.15 -6.19 3.33
CA GLY A 64 5.58 -7.39 3.92
C GLY A 64 6.62 -8.36 4.48
N ASN A 65 7.84 -8.38 3.93
CA ASN A 65 8.96 -9.17 4.45
C ASN A 65 9.70 -8.46 5.61
N LEU A 66 9.81 -7.12 5.57
CA LEU A 66 10.45 -6.33 6.64
C LEU A 66 9.56 -6.17 7.87
N PHE A 67 8.24 -6.08 7.64
CA PHE A 67 7.20 -6.06 8.64
C PHE A 67 6.08 -6.97 8.13
N PRO A 68 6.07 -8.27 8.48
CA PRO A 68 4.89 -9.08 8.20
C PRO A 68 3.72 -8.37 8.87
N LYS A 69 2.82 -7.79 8.06
CA LYS A 69 1.62 -7.12 8.56
C LYS A 69 0.89 -8.18 9.37
N ILE A 70 0.96 -8.07 10.69
CA ILE A 70 0.34 -9.00 11.61
C ILE A 70 -1.16 -8.87 11.36
N LYS A 71 -1.71 -9.79 10.57
CA LYS A 71 -3.14 -9.84 10.29
C LYS A 71 -3.82 -10.56 11.42
N VAL A 72 -4.72 -9.86 12.09
CA VAL A 72 -5.42 -10.35 13.27
C VAL A 72 -6.87 -10.66 12.91
N GLU A 73 -7.32 -11.86 13.23
CA GLU A 73 -8.74 -12.21 13.32
C GLU A 73 -9.18 -12.22 14.77
N ILE A 74 -10.44 -11.87 15.01
CA ILE A 74 -11.00 -11.82 16.36
C ILE A 74 -12.31 -12.58 16.40
N TYR A 75 -12.43 -13.57 17.29
CA TYR A 75 -13.67 -14.30 17.50
C TYR A 75 -14.12 -14.18 18.95
N ASN A 76 -15.37 -13.80 19.14
CA ASN A 76 -15.99 -13.69 20.45
C ASN A 76 -16.55 -15.03 20.92
N GLY A 77 -15.89 -15.66 21.89
CA GLY A 77 -16.43 -16.82 22.63
C GLY A 77 -16.82 -16.48 24.07
N SER A 78 -16.82 -15.20 24.45
CA SER A 78 -17.01 -14.78 25.85
C SER A 78 -18.47 -14.79 26.30
N GLY A 79 -19.41 -14.81 25.36
CA GLY A 79 -20.84 -14.61 25.63
C GLY A 79 -21.23 -13.15 25.90
N TYR A 80 -20.30 -12.20 25.75
CA TYR A 80 -20.56 -10.76 25.91
C TYR A 80 -20.69 -10.06 24.56
N ASP A 81 -21.82 -9.43 24.30
CA ASP A 81 -22.11 -8.82 23.00
C ASP A 81 -21.20 -7.64 22.67
N GLY A 82 -20.87 -7.52 21.39
CA GLY A 82 -20.10 -6.40 20.84
C GLY A 82 -18.60 -6.41 21.18
N ILE A 83 -18.11 -7.34 22.02
CA ILE A 83 -16.74 -7.25 22.53
C ILE A 83 -15.66 -7.44 21.46
N ALA A 84 -15.90 -8.31 20.46
CA ALA A 84 -15.00 -8.46 19.32
C ALA A 84 -14.91 -7.16 18.48
N ARG A 85 -16.02 -6.43 18.34
CA ARG A 85 -16.03 -5.13 17.65
C ARG A 85 -15.25 -4.08 18.44
N LYS A 86 -15.43 -4.01 19.76
CA LYS A 86 -14.69 -3.08 20.61
C LYS A 86 -13.18 -3.37 20.57
N LEU A 87 -12.78 -4.64 20.67
CA LEU A 87 -11.38 -5.04 20.54
C LEU A 87 -10.81 -4.74 19.14
N THR A 88 -11.60 -4.93 18.08
CA THR A 88 -11.20 -4.55 16.71
C THR A 88 -10.78 -3.09 16.64
N TRP A 89 -11.59 -2.19 17.18
CA TRP A 89 -11.28 -0.76 17.13
C TRP A 89 -10.08 -0.41 17.99
N TYR A 90 -10.00 -0.96 19.21
CA TYR A 90 -8.87 -0.77 20.10
C TYR A 90 -7.54 -1.19 19.44
N LEU A 91 -7.51 -2.35 18.78
CA LEU A 91 -6.32 -2.84 18.10
C LEU A 91 -5.96 -1.98 16.87
N ARG A 92 -6.94 -1.57 16.07
CA ARG A 92 -6.69 -0.71 14.89
C ARG A 92 -6.15 0.66 15.28
N ASP A 93 -6.68 1.26 16.34
CA ASP A 93 -6.20 2.54 16.86
C ASP A 93 -4.78 2.44 17.45
N ASN A 94 -4.29 1.21 17.69
CA ASN A 94 -2.92 0.91 18.11
C ASN A 94 -2.09 0.24 17.00
N ASN A 95 -2.39 0.55 15.73
CA ASN A 95 -1.62 0.14 14.55
C ASN A 95 -1.59 -1.37 14.25
N PHE A 96 -2.49 -2.17 14.82
CA PHE A 96 -2.67 -3.57 14.43
C PHE A 96 -3.65 -3.69 13.25
N ASP A 97 -3.32 -4.56 12.28
CA ASP A 97 -4.17 -4.83 11.11
C ASP A 97 -5.19 -5.92 11.42
N VAL A 98 -6.34 -5.53 11.95
CA VAL A 98 -7.47 -6.46 12.15
C VAL A 98 -8.21 -6.62 10.83
N VAL A 99 -8.18 -7.83 10.27
CA VAL A 99 -8.78 -8.13 8.95
C VAL A 99 -10.19 -8.70 9.06
N TYR A 100 -10.53 -9.31 10.20
CA TYR A 100 -11.85 -9.90 10.44
C TYR A 100 -12.21 -9.90 11.93
N TYR A 101 -13.50 -9.77 12.23
CA TYR A 101 -14.04 -10.04 13.55
C TYR A 101 -15.41 -10.73 13.46
N GLY A 102 -15.71 -11.60 14.43
CA GLY A 102 -16.98 -12.33 14.48
C GLY A 102 -17.20 -13.02 15.83
N ASN A 103 -18.13 -13.98 15.85
CA ASN A 103 -18.39 -14.84 17.00
C ASN A 103 -17.68 -16.19 16.81
N ALA A 104 -17.19 -16.76 17.90
CA ALA A 104 -16.72 -18.14 17.90
C ALA A 104 -17.93 -19.10 17.83
N SER A 105 -17.70 -20.32 17.31
CA SER A 105 -18.72 -21.37 17.28
C SER A 105 -19.06 -21.92 18.67
N GLU A 106 -18.14 -21.76 19.63
CA GLU A 106 -18.24 -22.28 20.98
C GLU A 106 -17.91 -21.22 22.02
N THR A 107 -18.34 -21.48 23.27
CA THR A 107 -17.98 -20.64 24.40
C THR A 107 -16.53 -20.91 24.81
N ILE A 108 -15.78 -19.84 25.04
CA ILE A 108 -14.37 -19.87 25.39
C ILE A 108 -14.22 -19.37 26.83
N GLU A 109 -13.64 -20.19 27.71
CA GLU A 109 -13.46 -19.81 29.12
C GLU A 109 -12.30 -18.82 29.32
N LYS A 110 -11.16 -19.07 28.66
CA LYS A 110 -9.95 -18.25 28.75
C LYS A 110 -9.57 -17.72 27.39
N THR A 111 -9.15 -16.47 27.32
CA THR A 111 -8.74 -15.84 26.06
C THR A 111 -7.48 -16.50 25.52
N ILE A 112 -7.52 -16.90 24.24
CA ILE A 112 -6.43 -17.59 23.55
C ILE A 112 -5.98 -16.73 22.37
N ILE A 113 -4.67 -16.60 22.20
CA ILE A 113 -4.02 -15.92 21.08
C ILE A 113 -3.23 -16.98 20.33
N VAL A 114 -3.68 -17.30 19.12
CA VAL A 114 -3.12 -18.36 18.29
C VAL A 114 -2.26 -17.75 17.21
N ASP A 115 -0.96 -18.09 17.19
CA ASP A 115 -0.07 -17.83 16.06
C ASP A 115 -0.22 -18.95 15.03
N ARG A 116 -0.46 -18.58 13.77
CA ARG A 116 -0.68 -19.52 12.66
C ARG A 116 0.56 -19.68 11.77
N ILE A 117 1.59 -18.85 11.95
CA ILE A 117 2.73 -18.76 11.02
C ILE A 117 4.05 -19.04 11.72
N ASP A 118 4.30 -18.39 12.86
CA ASP A 118 5.59 -18.41 13.54
C ASP A 118 5.55 -19.33 14.76
N SER A 119 6.28 -20.44 14.70
CA SER A 119 6.37 -21.41 15.80
C SER A 119 7.01 -20.83 17.07
N SER A 120 7.78 -19.75 16.95
CA SER A 120 8.30 -19.01 18.12
C SER A 120 7.22 -18.19 18.83
N MET A 121 6.04 -18.03 18.20
CA MET A 121 4.89 -17.25 18.66
C MET A 121 5.27 -15.81 19.00
N LYS A 122 6.26 -15.24 18.31
CA LYS A 122 6.80 -13.92 18.62
C LYS A 122 5.71 -12.86 18.63
N TYR A 123 4.89 -12.82 17.59
CA TYR A 123 3.84 -11.81 17.44
C TYR A 123 2.67 -12.06 18.38
N ALA A 124 2.28 -13.32 18.61
CA ALA A 124 1.28 -13.66 19.62
C ALA A 124 1.71 -13.27 21.04
N LYS A 125 2.99 -13.41 21.39
CA LYS A 125 3.55 -12.95 22.68
C LYS A 125 3.54 -11.42 22.81
N ILE A 126 3.89 -10.70 21.74
CA ILE A 126 3.79 -9.23 21.72
C ILE A 126 2.35 -8.79 21.96
N LEU A 127 1.40 -9.42 21.26
CA LEU A 127 -0.02 -9.10 21.38
C LEU A 127 -0.56 -9.46 22.78
N LYS A 128 -0.15 -10.60 23.36
CA LYS A 128 -0.44 -10.95 24.76
C LYS A 128 0.00 -9.85 25.71
N ASN A 129 1.23 -9.38 25.58
CA ASN A 129 1.78 -8.34 26.46
C ASN A 129 1.05 -7.02 26.28
N PHE A 130 0.75 -6.63 25.03
CA PHE A 130 -0.03 -5.44 24.71
C PHE A 130 -1.44 -5.50 25.30
N LEU A 131 -2.09 -6.66 25.22
CA LEU A 131 -3.43 -6.89 25.74
C LEU A 131 -3.47 -7.05 27.26
N GLY A 132 -2.33 -7.32 27.91
CA GLY A 132 -2.24 -7.56 29.35
C GLY A 132 -2.40 -9.03 29.77
N GLY A 133 -2.52 -9.98 28.84
CA GLY A 133 -2.63 -11.40 29.15
C GLY A 133 -3.20 -12.25 28.02
N GLY A 134 -3.63 -13.46 28.38
CA GLY A 134 -4.09 -14.49 27.45
C GLY A 134 -3.13 -15.69 27.34
N ILE A 135 -3.68 -16.82 26.90
CA ILE A 135 -2.91 -18.04 26.61
C ILE A 135 -2.42 -17.94 25.17
N VAL A 136 -1.12 -18.10 24.97
CA VAL A 136 -0.54 -18.09 23.62
C VAL A 136 -0.34 -19.53 23.16
N LYS A 137 -0.75 -19.83 21.92
CA LYS A 137 -0.58 -21.14 21.26
C LYS A 137 -0.04 -20.97 19.86
N PHE A 138 0.65 -22.00 19.37
CA PHE A 138 1.00 -22.14 17.96
C PHE A 138 0.19 -23.27 17.37
N GLU A 139 -0.56 -22.97 16.31
CA GLU A 139 -1.37 -23.95 15.60
C GLU A 139 -1.34 -23.57 14.11
N PRO A 140 -0.40 -24.12 13.32
CA PRO A 140 -0.24 -23.72 11.93
C PRO A 140 -1.50 -24.06 11.13
N ASP A 141 -1.91 -23.12 10.28
CA ASP A 141 -3.07 -23.28 9.40
C ASP A 141 -2.72 -22.66 8.03
N PRO A 142 -2.24 -23.48 7.07
CA PRO A 142 -1.79 -22.98 5.77
C PRO A 142 -2.93 -22.48 4.89
N ASP A 143 -4.18 -22.85 5.19
CA ASP A 143 -5.35 -22.42 4.45
C ASP A 143 -5.82 -21.02 4.90
N LYS A 144 -5.42 -20.59 6.11
CA LYS A 144 -5.70 -19.25 6.62
C LYS A 144 -4.63 -18.24 6.23
N LEU A 145 -5.08 -17.12 5.68
CA LEU A 145 -4.22 -15.98 5.31
C LEU A 145 -3.85 -15.07 6.50
N THR A 146 -4.25 -15.42 7.72
CA THR A 146 -4.12 -14.57 8.91
C THR A 146 -3.04 -15.05 9.85
N THR A 147 -2.20 -14.13 10.30
CA THR A 147 -1.05 -14.43 11.17
C THR A 147 -1.49 -14.81 12.57
N ILE A 148 -2.48 -14.10 13.13
CA ILE A 148 -2.94 -14.32 14.50
C ILE A 148 -4.46 -14.44 14.55
N THR A 149 -4.95 -15.38 15.34
CA THR A 149 -6.36 -15.45 15.75
C THR A 149 -6.47 -15.18 17.25
N ILE A 150 -7.31 -14.21 17.64
CA ILE A 150 -7.70 -14.00 19.04
C ILE A 150 -9.07 -14.63 19.27
N LEU A 151 -9.13 -15.59 20.18
CA LEU A 151 -10.37 -16.16 20.72
C LEU A 151 -10.64 -15.48 22.06
N ILE A 152 -11.63 -14.60 22.13
CA ILE A 152 -11.96 -13.87 23.36
C ILE A 152 -12.72 -14.79 24.30
N GLY A 153 -12.16 -15.01 25.49
CA GLY A 153 -12.78 -15.82 26.53
C GLY A 153 -13.59 -15.00 27.53
N LYS A 154 -14.30 -15.68 28.42
CA LYS A 154 -15.06 -15.05 29.53
C LYS A 154 -14.16 -14.19 30.41
N ASP A 155 -12.88 -14.50 30.52
CA ASP A 155 -11.89 -13.76 31.30
C ASP A 155 -11.45 -12.40 30.70
N PHE A 156 -12.02 -11.97 29.57
CA PHE A 156 -11.62 -10.74 28.87
C PHE A 156 -11.57 -9.49 29.77
N TYR A 157 -12.48 -9.40 30.75
CA TYR A 157 -12.56 -8.27 31.68
C TYR A 157 -11.33 -8.17 32.60
N LYS A 158 -10.64 -9.27 32.84
CA LYS A 158 -9.37 -9.31 33.59
C LYS A 158 -8.19 -8.95 32.70
N ILE A 159 -8.24 -9.37 31.44
CA ILE A 159 -7.12 -9.25 30.52
C ILE A 159 -7.02 -7.82 30.00
N PHE A 160 -8.10 -7.28 29.44
CA PHE A 160 -8.12 -5.94 28.86
C PHE A 160 -9.35 -5.15 29.30
N PRO A 161 -9.37 -4.65 30.56
CA PRO A 161 -10.54 -3.98 31.14
C PRO A 161 -10.96 -2.71 30.37
N LYS A 162 -10.01 -2.08 29.68
CA LYS A 162 -10.22 -0.84 28.91
C LYS A 162 -11.23 -1.00 27.77
N ILE A 163 -11.47 -2.24 27.29
CA ILE A 163 -12.27 -2.50 26.09
C ILE A 163 -13.78 -2.44 26.38
N LYS A 164 -14.21 -2.66 27.62
CA LYS A 164 -15.64 -2.66 27.98
C LYS A 164 -16.33 -1.33 27.62
N ASN A 165 -15.61 -0.23 27.82
CA ASN A 165 -16.08 1.14 27.56
C ASN A 165 -15.51 1.72 26.27
N TYR A 166 -14.90 0.88 25.43
CA TYR A 166 -14.28 1.32 24.20
C TYR A 166 -15.32 1.40 23.09
N ASP A 167 -16.01 2.53 23.06
CA ASP A 167 -16.99 2.87 22.04
C ASP A 167 -16.40 3.95 21.14
N LYS A 168 -16.09 3.57 19.89
CA LYS A 168 -15.61 4.52 18.90
C LYS A 168 -16.79 5.37 18.47
N VAL A 169 -16.80 6.64 18.87
CA VAL A 169 -17.74 7.63 18.34
C VAL A 169 -17.32 7.91 16.90
N PHE A 170 -18.23 7.65 15.96
CA PHE A 170 -18.03 7.94 14.54
C PHE A 170 -18.33 9.41 14.25
#